data_AF-A0A955Y3S8-F1
#
_entry.id   AF-A0A955Y3S8-F1
#
_cell.length_a   1.000
_cell.length_b   1.000
_cell.length_c   1.000
_cell.angle_alpha   90.00
_cell.angle_beta   90.00
_cell.angle_gamma   90.00
#
_symmetry.space_group_name_H-M   'P 1'
#
loop_
_entity.id
_entity.type
_entity.pdbx_description
1 polymer ?
#
loop_
_entity_poly.entity_id
_entity_poly.type
_entity_poly.pdbx_seq_one_letter_code
_entity_poly.pdbx_strand_id
1 'polypeptide(L)'
;IAKGVRLDGAVCSRMRLPGADLEGASLTGAKLDGADLAGANLTDANLTGADLTGANLAGVNLTGAVLEGAVLAEASLEDVDLAGLDLSNVDLTGLDADLLGLSEEQRDAVVAIGIPVNPDARLKPKEVAGGRSGDLVVAVWENDDGEGLTTLRWMACTPGKVTHGILPVTPQSVLDRGCIGTTKGVEIVLHRERPGGITLDTYRVDPEGRLADTTSTPLGYPPMVSPVMVPEGEGFMLYGLARRGPTLVVSGPTPEGFAVRASKPLTTARGFLGRHQPFLACKGNVLMPCTRSGVGKPYRSPDGFPGKLATVASDGERWLAVWVDPPAGKEKGGIRAAWLVDRGSPEVMPVTANGAVLSLDLAPSGEAVWLAWVELEGLGETRLYVQEVGTPKPRQLPIEDVDAVQFVRDPAGDLQLLLTTDDERLRVVDLAGRKLGELTD
;
A
#
# COMPACT_ATOMS: atom_id res chain seq x y z
N ILE A 1 -15.39 -5.95 31.07
CA ILE A 1 -15.59 -4.70 31.83
C ILE A 1 -17.09 -4.61 32.16
N ALA A 2 -17.49 -3.89 33.21
CA ALA A 2 -18.86 -3.90 33.72
C ALA A 2 -19.60 -2.59 33.45
N LYS A 3 -20.93 -2.68 33.39
CA LYS A 3 -21.88 -1.57 33.36
C LYS A 3 -21.55 -0.47 34.39
N GLY A 4 -21.64 0.80 33.95
CA GLY A 4 -21.45 1.99 34.79
C GLY A 4 -20.01 2.22 35.28
N VAL A 5 -19.02 1.56 34.69
CA VAL A 5 -17.61 1.75 35.06
C VAL A 5 -17.17 3.20 34.82
N ARG A 6 -16.27 3.72 35.67
CA ARG A 6 -15.58 4.99 35.42
C ARG A 6 -14.15 4.74 34.96
N LEU A 7 -13.85 5.21 33.77
CA LEU A 7 -12.58 5.07 33.06
C LEU A 7 -12.14 6.44 32.49
N ASP A 8 -12.52 7.53 33.15
CA ASP A 8 -12.19 8.89 32.72
C ASP A 8 -10.67 9.07 32.64
N GLY A 9 -10.19 9.55 31.49
CA GLY A 9 -8.76 9.71 31.21
C GLY A 9 -7.95 8.41 31.16
N ALA A 10 -8.59 7.24 31.20
CA ALA A 10 -7.90 5.96 31.18
C ALA A 10 -7.13 5.77 29.85
N VAL A 11 -5.96 5.15 29.95
CA VAL A 11 -5.17 4.76 28.76
C VAL A 11 -5.47 3.31 28.46
N CYS A 12 -6.35 3.11 27.48
CA CYS A 12 -6.87 1.82 27.02
C CYS A 12 -6.59 1.57 25.53
N SER A 13 -5.61 2.28 24.96
CA SER A 13 -5.17 2.16 23.58
C SER A 13 -4.92 0.70 23.20
N ARG A 14 -5.49 0.26 22.08
CA ARG A 14 -5.36 -1.11 21.53
C ARG A 14 -5.84 -2.24 22.45
N MET A 15 -6.67 -1.95 23.46
CA MET A 15 -7.29 -3.00 24.25
C MET A 15 -8.29 -3.82 23.41
N ARG A 16 -8.39 -5.12 23.70
CA ARG A 16 -9.39 -6.01 23.11
C ARG A 16 -10.54 -6.22 24.08
N LEU A 17 -11.71 -5.71 23.72
CA LEU A 17 -12.95 -5.72 24.49
C LEU A 17 -14.18 -6.05 23.62
N PRO A 18 -14.12 -7.04 22.71
CA PRO A 18 -15.27 -7.39 21.88
C PRO A 18 -16.45 -7.85 22.76
N GLY A 19 -17.64 -7.33 22.49
CA GLY A 19 -18.88 -7.64 23.21
C GLY A 19 -18.91 -7.13 24.67
N ALA A 20 -18.04 -6.19 25.04
CA ALA A 20 -18.02 -5.67 26.41
C ALA A 20 -19.31 -4.91 26.75
N ASP A 21 -19.84 -5.13 27.96
CA ASP A 21 -20.95 -4.34 28.49
C ASP A 21 -20.43 -3.10 29.22
N LEU A 22 -20.57 -1.95 28.56
CA LEU A 22 -20.13 -0.62 28.99
C LEU A 22 -21.32 0.35 29.08
N GLU A 23 -22.55 -0.18 29.27
CA GLU A 23 -23.74 0.65 29.42
C GLU A 23 -23.57 1.65 30.56
N GLY A 24 -23.84 2.93 30.31
CA GLY A 24 -23.69 4.03 31.28
C GLY A 24 -22.26 4.27 31.75
N ALA A 25 -21.24 3.73 31.07
CA ALA A 25 -19.85 3.95 31.45
C ALA A 25 -19.44 5.42 31.26
N SER A 26 -18.56 5.89 32.15
CA SER A 26 -17.89 7.19 32.01
C SER A 26 -16.52 6.95 31.41
N LEU A 27 -16.30 7.46 30.20
CA LEU A 27 -15.08 7.33 29.39
C LEU A 27 -14.57 8.72 28.96
N THR A 28 -14.88 9.76 29.74
CA THR A 28 -14.55 11.14 29.40
C THR A 28 -13.03 11.29 29.25
N GLY A 29 -12.58 11.74 28.08
CA GLY A 29 -11.15 11.90 27.78
C GLY A 29 -10.34 10.61 27.75
N ALA A 30 -10.98 9.43 27.71
CA ALA A 30 -10.27 8.16 27.63
C ALA A 30 -9.51 8.02 26.31
N LYS A 31 -8.35 7.36 26.34
CA LYS A 31 -7.58 7.00 25.14
C LYS A 31 -7.90 5.57 24.76
N LEU A 32 -8.69 5.42 23.71
CA LEU A 32 -9.16 4.16 23.13
C LEU A 32 -8.64 3.99 21.68
N ASP A 33 -7.57 4.70 21.31
CA ASP A 33 -7.00 4.65 19.96
C ASP A 33 -6.62 3.21 19.58
N GLY A 34 -7.15 2.75 18.44
CA GLY A 34 -7.00 1.39 17.95
C GLY A 34 -7.59 0.28 18.83
N ALA A 35 -8.46 0.60 19.79
CA ALA A 35 -9.13 -0.41 20.62
C ALA A 35 -10.11 -1.25 19.77
N ASP A 36 -10.28 -2.52 20.16
CA ASP A 36 -11.27 -3.42 19.57
C ASP A 36 -12.49 -3.52 20.49
N LEU A 37 -13.59 -2.89 20.09
CA LEU A 37 -14.86 -2.77 20.80
C LEU A 37 -16.02 -3.39 20.00
N ALA A 38 -15.72 -4.25 19.03
CA ALA A 38 -16.74 -4.85 18.17
C ALA A 38 -17.87 -5.48 18.98
N GLY A 39 -19.12 -5.10 18.68
CA GLY A 39 -20.32 -5.57 19.36
C GLY A 39 -20.47 -5.12 20.82
N ALA A 40 -19.66 -4.18 21.32
CA ALA A 40 -19.80 -3.68 22.69
C ALA A 40 -21.12 -2.90 22.88
N ASN A 41 -21.61 -2.89 24.11
CA ASN A 41 -22.76 -2.10 24.50
C ASN A 41 -22.29 -0.80 25.16
N LEU A 42 -22.41 0.35 24.47
CA LEU A 42 -22.10 1.69 24.96
C LEU A 42 -23.36 2.54 25.16
N THR A 43 -24.52 1.90 25.34
CA THR A 43 -25.78 2.61 25.60
C THR A 43 -25.62 3.56 26.79
N ASP A 44 -26.05 4.82 26.64
CA ASP A 44 -25.94 5.88 27.65
C ASP A 44 -24.51 6.18 28.16
N ALA A 45 -23.46 5.73 27.46
CA ALA A 45 -22.08 6.00 27.86
C ALA A 45 -21.67 7.45 27.59
N ASN A 46 -20.81 8.01 28.45
CA ASN A 46 -20.21 9.32 28.24
C ASN A 46 -18.80 9.17 27.63
N LEU A 47 -18.69 9.50 26.34
CA LEU A 47 -17.45 9.49 25.54
C LEU A 47 -16.93 10.90 25.26
N THR A 48 -17.36 11.92 26.02
CA THR A 48 -16.94 13.32 25.80
C THR A 48 -15.41 13.42 25.74
N GLY A 49 -14.88 13.92 24.63
CA GLY A 49 -13.44 14.08 24.42
C GLY A 49 -12.63 12.78 24.34
N ALA A 50 -13.27 11.61 24.22
CA ALA A 50 -12.57 10.34 24.10
C ALA A 50 -11.87 10.22 22.73
N ASP A 51 -10.67 9.66 22.73
CA ASP A 51 -9.92 9.37 21.50
C ASP A 51 -10.19 7.92 21.08
N LEU A 52 -11.03 7.74 20.04
CA LEU A 52 -11.38 6.47 19.42
C LEU A 52 -10.72 6.32 18.03
N THR A 53 -9.63 7.05 17.77
CA THR A 53 -8.98 7.06 16.45
C THR A 53 -8.62 5.64 16.00
N GLY A 54 -9.16 5.21 14.86
CA GLY A 54 -8.93 3.89 14.28
C GLY A 54 -9.44 2.72 15.14
N ALA A 55 -10.36 2.94 16.09
CA ALA A 55 -10.97 1.89 16.88
C ALA A 55 -11.92 1.03 16.04
N ASN A 56 -12.03 -0.26 16.36
CA ASN A 56 -13.05 -1.13 15.76
C ASN A 56 -14.34 -1.04 16.58
N LEU A 57 -15.35 -0.37 16.03
CA LEU A 57 -16.68 -0.18 16.62
C LEU A 57 -17.76 -0.94 15.86
N ALA A 58 -17.40 -1.93 15.02
CA ALA A 58 -18.38 -2.69 14.24
C ALA A 58 -19.49 -3.29 15.13
N GLY A 59 -20.74 -3.03 14.79
CA GLY A 59 -21.93 -3.49 15.53
C GLY A 59 -22.06 -2.96 16.96
N VAL A 60 -21.34 -1.90 17.34
CA VAL A 60 -21.45 -1.30 18.67
C VAL A 60 -22.81 -0.62 18.85
N ASN A 61 -23.40 -0.70 20.04
CA ASN A 61 -24.61 0.05 20.36
C ASN A 61 -24.26 1.36 21.06
N LEU A 62 -24.48 2.50 20.38
CA LEU A 62 -24.24 3.85 20.90
C LEU A 62 -25.53 4.59 21.31
N THR A 63 -26.67 3.91 21.43
CA THR A 63 -27.95 4.54 21.77
C THR A 63 -27.83 5.41 23.02
N GLY A 64 -28.13 6.72 22.92
CA GLY A 64 -28.06 7.65 24.06
C GLY A 64 -26.65 8.04 24.51
N ALA A 65 -25.59 7.59 23.82
CA ALA A 65 -24.22 7.96 24.16
C ALA A 65 -23.92 9.44 23.88
N VAL A 66 -23.04 10.03 24.68
CA VAL A 66 -22.58 11.42 24.52
C VAL A 66 -21.20 11.41 23.86
N LEU A 67 -21.11 11.95 22.64
CA LEU A 67 -19.88 11.98 21.82
C LEU A 67 -19.25 13.38 21.70
N GLU A 68 -19.70 14.38 22.45
CA GLU A 68 -19.20 15.76 22.32
C GLU A 68 -17.66 15.84 22.38
N GLY A 69 -17.03 16.31 21.30
CA GLY A 69 -15.56 16.42 21.21
C GLY A 69 -14.82 15.09 21.08
N ALA A 70 -15.52 13.96 20.91
CA ALA A 70 -14.89 12.67 20.67
C ALA A 70 -14.23 12.63 19.29
N VAL A 71 -13.16 11.82 19.19
CA VAL A 71 -12.43 11.61 17.94
C VAL A 71 -12.72 10.20 17.44
N LEU A 72 -13.57 10.09 16.41
CA LEU A 72 -13.90 8.84 15.71
C LEU A 72 -13.13 8.68 14.40
N ALA A 73 -12.10 9.51 14.18
CA ALA A 73 -11.33 9.49 12.94
C ALA A 73 -10.87 8.06 12.62
N GLU A 74 -11.18 7.58 11.41
CA GLU A 74 -10.78 6.27 10.88
C GLU A 74 -11.31 5.05 11.64
N ALA A 75 -12.26 5.25 12.56
CA ALA A 75 -12.89 4.13 13.26
C ALA A 75 -13.70 3.26 12.30
N SER A 76 -13.77 1.95 12.55
CA SER A 76 -14.73 1.10 11.83
C SER A 76 -16.10 1.21 12.48
N LEU A 77 -17.10 1.71 11.75
CA LEU A 77 -18.48 1.90 12.21
C LEU A 77 -19.48 1.04 11.43
N GLU A 78 -19.02 -0.10 10.90
CA GLU A 78 -19.88 -1.08 10.22
C GLU A 78 -21.04 -1.52 11.13
N ASP A 79 -22.26 -1.54 10.61
CA ASP A 79 -23.48 -1.91 11.34
C ASP A 79 -23.73 -1.10 12.64
N VAL A 80 -23.24 0.16 12.71
CA VAL A 80 -23.50 1.07 13.83
C VAL A 80 -24.64 2.02 13.51
N ASP A 81 -25.66 2.06 14.38
CA ASP A 81 -26.72 3.05 14.28
C ASP A 81 -26.26 4.39 14.88
N LEU A 82 -26.02 5.38 14.02
CA LEU A 82 -25.68 6.74 14.40
C LEU A 82 -26.89 7.68 14.40
N ALA A 83 -28.10 7.17 14.12
CA ALA A 83 -29.30 7.98 14.08
C ALA A 83 -29.60 8.61 15.45
N GLY A 84 -29.79 9.93 15.47
CA GLY A 84 -30.12 10.67 16.69
C GLY A 84 -28.93 10.99 17.60
N LEU A 85 -27.70 10.63 17.24
CA LEU A 85 -26.50 11.11 17.93
C LEU A 85 -26.15 12.56 17.50
N ASP A 86 -25.69 13.37 18.45
CA ASP A 86 -25.10 14.67 18.15
C ASP A 86 -23.66 14.49 17.66
N LEU A 87 -23.47 14.69 16.36
CA LEU A 87 -22.18 14.58 15.68
C LEU A 87 -21.52 15.94 15.39
N SER A 88 -22.12 17.05 15.85
CA SER A 88 -21.72 18.41 15.46
C SER A 88 -20.28 18.80 15.82
N ASN A 89 -19.72 18.15 16.85
CA ASN A 89 -18.34 18.35 17.32
C ASN A 89 -17.56 17.04 17.40
N VAL A 90 -17.89 16.06 16.57
CA VAL A 90 -17.20 14.77 16.51
C VAL A 90 -16.25 14.79 15.31
N ASP A 91 -14.98 14.46 15.55
CA ASP A 91 -14.05 14.28 14.44
C ASP A 91 -14.33 12.94 13.76
N LEU A 92 -14.91 13.01 12.56
CA LEU A 92 -15.29 11.88 11.73
C LEU A 92 -14.29 11.66 10.57
N THR A 93 -13.10 12.27 10.62
CA THR A 93 -12.10 12.25 9.53
C THR A 93 -11.76 10.84 9.07
N GLY A 94 -11.76 10.61 7.75
CA GLY A 94 -11.38 9.32 7.18
C GLY A 94 -12.41 8.21 7.40
N LEU A 95 -13.66 8.53 7.72
CA LEU A 95 -14.75 7.57 7.70
C LEU A 95 -15.42 7.50 6.32
N ASP A 96 -15.94 6.32 5.96
CA ASP A 96 -16.73 6.13 4.75
C ASP A 96 -18.22 6.41 5.05
N ALA A 97 -18.73 7.56 4.63
CA ALA A 97 -20.10 7.97 4.95
C ALA A 97 -21.20 7.11 4.28
N ASP A 98 -20.89 6.35 3.23
CA ASP A 98 -21.84 5.39 2.66
C ASP A 98 -22.02 4.17 3.57
N LEU A 99 -20.99 3.83 4.36
CA LEU A 99 -21.07 2.79 5.40
C LEU A 99 -21.73 3.28 6.70
N LEU A 100 -21.92 4.60 6.90
CA LEU A 100 -22.37 5.16 8.17
C LEU A 100 -23.90 5.24 8.37
N GLY A 101 -24.73 4.76 7.45
CA GLY A 101 -26.19 4.78 7.60
C GLY A 101 -26.80 6.19 7.81
N LEU A 102 -26.02 7.24 7.54
CA LEU A 102 -26.37 8.64 7.80
C LEU A 102 -27.45 9.14 6.83
N SER A 103 -28.34 10.01 7.31
CA SER A 103 -29.25 10.77 6.46
C SER A 103 -28.49 11.71 5.50
N GLU A 104 -29.11 12.15 4.41
CA GLU A 104 -28.49 13.08 3.45
C GLU A 104 -27.93 14.34 4.13
N GLU A 105 -28.67 14.94 5.05
CA GLU A 105 -28.25 16.13 5.80
C GLU A 105 -27.01 15.87 6.68
N GLN A 106 -26.90 14.66 7.24
CA GLN A 106 -25.74 14.24 8.03
C GLN A 106 -24.53 13.92 7.14
N ARG A 107 -24.75 13.36 5.95
CA ARG A 107 -23.69 13.16 4.94
C ARG A 107 -23.14 14.51 4.48
N ASP A 108 -24.02 15.47 4.21
CA ASP A 108 -23.61 16.83 3.82
C ASP A 108 -22.83 17.53 4.94
N ALA A 109 -23.20 17.32 6.20
CA ALA A 109 -22.46 17.84 7.36
C ALA A 109 -21.08 17.18 7.51
N VAL A 110 -20.98 15.87 7.27
CA VAL A 110 -19.73 15.09 7.24
C VAL A 110 -18.81 15.53 6.10
N VAL A 111 -19.36 15.79 4.92
CA VAL A 111 -18.61 16.35 3.79
C VAL A 111 -18.13 17.78 4.07
N ALA A 112 -18.96 18.62 4.71
CA ALA A 112 -18.63 20.01 5.04
C ALA A 112 -17.48 20.16 6.05
N ILE A 113 -17.19 19.14 6.86
CA ILE A 113 -16.04 19.10 7.78
C ILE A 113 -14.76 18.52 7.13
N GLY A 114 -14.77 18.29 5.82
CA GLY A 114 -13.59 17.91 5.04
C GLY A 114 -13.34 16.41 4.95
N ILE A 115 -14.38 15.59 5.17
CA ILE A 115 -14.32 14.14 4.98
C ILE A 115 -14.63 13.88 3.50
N PRO A 116 -13.63 13.44 2.71
CA PRO A 116 -13.79 13.34 1.28
C PRO A 116 -14.65 12.12 0.93
N VAL A 117 -15.96 12.35 0.83
CA VAL A 117 -16.93 11.37 0.36
C VAL A 117 -17.48 11.87 -0.96
N ASN A 118 -16.73 11.64 -2.02
CA ASN A 118 -17.28 11.72 -3.36
C ASN A 118 -16.83 10.49 -4.13
N PRO A 119 -17.52 9.35 -4.03
CA PRO A 119 -17.19 8.16 -4.81
C PRO A 119 -17.13 8.46 -6.32
N ASP A 120 -17.90 9.45 -6.79
CA ASP A 120 -17.97 9.89 -8.18
C ASP A 120 -16.92 10.97 -8.55
N ALA A 121 -15.96 11.26 -7.65
CA ALA A 121 -14.89 12.20 -7.98
C ALA A 121 -14.00 11.62 -9.09
N ARG A 122 -13.71 12.49 -10.06
CA ARG A 122 -12.86 12.19 -11.21
C ARG A 122 -11.57 11.48 -10.78
N LEU A 123 -11.26 10.37 -11.43
CA LEU A 123 -10.16 9.49 -11.04
C LEU A 123 -8.81 10.11 -11.42
N LYS A 124 -8.02 10.61 -10.46
CA LYS A 124 -6.68 11.19 -10.70
C LYS A 124 -5.64 10.43 -9.92
N PRO A 125 -5.30 9.21 -10.35
CA PRO A 125 -4.58 8.27 -9.51
C PRO A 125 -3.11 8.68 -9.42
N LYS A 126 -2.67 8.94 -8.19
CA LYS A 126 -1.28 9.19 -7.83
C LYS A 126 -0.78 8.05 -6.96
N GLU A 127 0.50 7.74 -7.09
CA GLU A 127 1.19 6.77 -6.22
C GLU A 127 0.47 5.42 -6.11
N VAL A 128 0.11 4.86 -7.27
CA VAL A 128 -0.59 3.58 -7.38
C VAL A 128 0.31 2.42 -6.93
N ALA A 129 -0.26 1.51 -6.14
CA ALA A 129 0.32 0.21 -5.86
C ALA A 129 -0.68 -0.91 -6.15
N GLY A 130 -0.22 -1.95 -6.84
CA GLY A 130 -1.03 -3.13 -7.18
C GLY A 130 -0.49 -4.46 -6.65
N GLY A 131 -1.40 -5.42 -6.45
CA GLY A 131 -1.13 -6.80 -6.04
C GLY A 131 -2.11 -7.78 -6.68
N ARG A 132 -1.76 -9.07 -6.74
CA ARG A 132 -2.55 -10.10 -7.43
C ARG A 132 -2.61 -11.39 -6.63
N SER A 133 -3.78 -12.06 -6.63
CA SER A 133 -3.97 -13.40 -6.07
C SER A 133 -5.01 -14.17 -6.87
N GLY A 134 -4.63 -15.27 -7.53
CA GLY A 134 -5.47 -15.95 -8.51
C GLY A 134 -5.96 -14.96 -9.57
N ASP A 135 -7.27 -14.89 -9.79
CA ASP A 135 -7.86 -13.94 -10.73
C ASP A 135 -8.12 -12.55 -10.15
N LEU A 136 -7.90 -12.35 -8.85
CA LEU A 136 -8.06 -11.06 -8.17
C LEU A 136 -6.84 -10.18 -8.42
N VAL A 137 -7.07 -8.96 -8.92
CA VAL A 137 -6.09 -7.88 -8.90
C VAL A 137 -6.64 -6.75 -8.07
N VAL A 138 -5.83 -6.26 -7.13
CA VAL A 138 -6.18 -5.12 -6.30
C VAL A 138 -5.20 -4.00 -6.56
N ALA A 139 -5.70 -2.78 -6.55
CA ALA A 139 -4.89 -1.58 -6.56
C ALA A 139 -5.35 -0.63 -5.46
N VAL A 140 -4.40 0.10 -4.91
CA VAL A 140 -4.60 1.21 -3.99
C VAL A 140 -3.89 2.44 -4.53
N TRP A 141 -4.48 3.61 -4.40
CA TRP A 141 -3.90 4.87 -4.88
C TRP A 141 -4.35 6.06 -4.05
N GLU A 142 -3.59 7.15 -4.13
CA GLU A 142 -4.06 8.45 -3.68
C GLU A 142 -4.84 9.13 -4.80
N ASN A 143 -6.05 9.57 -4.51
CA ASN A 143 -6.88 10.31 -5.44
C ASN A 143 -6.96 11.77 -5.01
N ASP A 144 -6.82 12.67 -5.98
CA ASP A 144 -7.08 14.09 -5.83
C ASP A 144 -8.54 14.37 -6.21
N ASP A 145 -9.41 14.45 -5.20
CA ASP A 145 -10.86 14.56 -5.38
C ASP A 145 -11.31 16.01 -5.67
N GLY A 146 -10.36 16.96 -5.76
CA GLY A 146 -10.64 18.38 -5.98
C GLY A 146 -10.74 19.19 -4.68
N GLU A 147 -10.72 20.52 -4.80
CA GLU A 147 -10.79 21.47 -3.67
C GLU A 147 -9.77 21.25 -2.53
N GLY A 148 -8.65 20.56 -2.83
CA GLY A 148 -7.62 20.22 -1.84
C GLY A 148 -7.92 18.97 -1.02
N LEU A 149 -9.00 18.26 -1.33
CA LEU A 149 -9.34 16.97 -0.75
C LEU A 149 -8.57 15.84 -1.43
N THR A 150 -8.03 14.94 -0.61
CA THR A 150 -7.41 13.71 -1.08
C THR A 150 -8.00 12.51 -0.36
N THR A 151 -8.19 11.41 -1.10
CA THR A 151 -8.61 10.10 -0.55
C THR A 151 -7.57 9.05 -0.83
N LEU A 152 -7.55 8.02 0.03
CA LEU A 152 -6.91 6.77 -0.32
C LEU A 152 -7.98 5.84 -0.88
N ARG A 153 -7.95 5.57 -2.18
CA ARG A 153 -8.92 4.72 -2.86
C ARG A 153 -8.34 3.35 -3.14
N TRP A 154 -9.22 2.37 -3.26
CA TRP A 154 -8.86 1.02 -3.67
C TRP A 154 -9.85 0.49 -4.70
N MET A 155 -9.38 -0.48 -5.49
CA MET A 155 -10.21 -1.26 -6.39
C MET A 155 -9.79 -2.72 -6.36
N ALA A 156 -10.73 -3.59 -6.63
CA ALA A 156 -10.55 -5.00 -6.86
C ALA A 156 -11.19 -5.38 -8.19
N CYS A 157 -10.41 -6.05 -9.03
CA CYS A 157 -10.79 -6.55 -10.33
C CYS A 157 -10.78 -8.07 -10.27
N THR A 158 -11.90 -8.68 -10.60
CA THR A 158 -12.07 -10.12 -10.84
C THR A 158 -12.72 -10.31 -12.22
N PRO A 159 -12.72 -11.52 -12.80
CA PRO A 159 -13.31 -11.74 -14.11
C PRO A 159 -14.77 -11.30 -14.16
N GLY A 160 -15.07 -10.24 -14.91
CA GLY A 160 -16.41 -9.71 -15.10
C GLY A 160 -16.96 -8.83 -13.95
N LYS A 161 -16.14 -8.49 -12.94
CA LYS A 161 -16.57 -7.65 -11.81
C LYS A 161 -15.43 -6.76 -11.33
N VAL A 162 -15.74 -5.47 -11.21
CA VAL A 162 -14.89 -4.47 -10.54
C VAL A 162 -15.63 -3.97 -9.30
N THR A 163 -14.96 -3.98 -8.16
CA THR A 163 -15.39 -3.34 -6.92
C THR A 163 -14.36 -2.29 -6.53
N HIS A 164 -14.78 -1.24 -5.85
CA HIS A 164 -13.89 -0.18 -5.39
C HIS A 164 -14.48 0.51 -4.17
N GLY A 165 -13.67 1.35 -3.54
CA GLY A 165 -14.10 2.15 -2.39
C GLY A 165 -13.00 3.08 -1.90
N ILE A 166 -13.28 3.72 -0.78
CA ILE A 166 -12.33 4.57 -0.07
C ILE A 166 -11.83 3.79 1.15
N LEU A 167 -10.53 3.77 1.38
CA LEU A 167 -9.97 3.22 2.61
C LEU A 167 -10.21 4.22 3.74
N PRO A 168 -10.64 3.77 4.92
CA PRO A 168 -11.00 4.65 6.02
C PRO A 168 -9.74 5.15 6.73
N VAL A 169 -8.93 5.95 6.04
CA VAL A 169 -7.68 6.52 6.54
C VAL A 169 -7.49 7.94 6.02
N THR A 170 -6.81 8.75 6.82
CA THR A 170 -6.36 10.08 6.42
C THR A 170 -5.12 9.92 5.53
N PRO A 171 -5.12 10.32 4.24
CA PRO A 171 -3.98 10.08 3.34
C PRO A 171 -2.68 10.71 3.83
N GLN A 172 -2.75 11.86 4.51
CA GLN A 172 -1.58 12.54 5.09
C GLN A 172 -0.89 11.74 6.19
N SER A 173 -1.59 10.78 6.81
CA SER A 173 -0.99 9.86 7.79
C SER A 173 -0.28 8.68 7.12
N VAL A 174 -0.50 8.44 5.83
CA VAL A 174 0.06 7.31 5.09
C VAL A 174 1.43 7.70 4.55
N LEU A 175 2.46 7.11 5.15
CA LEU A 175 3.86 7.33 4.74
C LEU A 175 4.23 6.56 3.47
N ASP A 176 3.62 5.39 3.30
CA ASP A 176 3.88 4.49 2.18
C ASP A 176 2.74 3.47 2.06
N ARG A 177 2.49 2.99 0.84
CA ARG A 177 1.43 2.04 0.52
C ARG A 177 1.92 0.96 -0.41
N GLY A 178 1.39 -0.25 -0.26
CA GLY A 178 1.63 -1.32 -1.22
C GLY A 178 0.51 -2.36 -1.20
N CYS A 179 0.51 -3.21 -2.21
CA CYS A 179 -0.38 -4.35 -2.29
C CYS A 179 0.45 -5.62 -2.47
N ILE A 180 0.05 -6.70 -1.81
CA ILE A 180 0.77 -7.97 -1.89
C ILE A 180 -0.23 -9.12 -1.96
N GLY A 181 -0.06 -9.96 -2.98
CA GLY A 181 -0.83 -11.19 -3.12
C GLY A 181 -0.47 -12.20 -2.02
N THR A 182 -1.47 -12.88 -1.48
CA THR A 182 -1.34 -14.02 -0.57
C THR A 182 -2.27 -15.14 -1.02
N THR A 183 -2.19 -16.31 -0.39
CA THR A 183 -3.14 -17.40 -0.71
C THR A 183 -4.58 -17.12 -0.26
N LYS A 184 -4.83 -16.04 0.50
CA LYS A 184 -6.15 -15.64 1.01
C LYS A 184 -6.78 -14.46 0.26
N GLY A 185 -6.10 -13.91 -0.75
CA GLY A 185 -6.52 -12.71 -1.47
C GLY A 185 -5.36 -11.73 -1.62
N VAL A 186 -5.65 -10.43 -1.62
CA VAL A 186 -4.62 -9.39 -1.68
C VAL A 186 -4.68 -8.55 -0.41
N GLU A 187 -3.53 -8.36 0.23
CA GLU A 187 -3.37 -7.46 1.37
C GLU A 187 -2.98 -6.09 0.83
N ILE A 188 -3.78 -5.06 1.13
CA ILE A 188 -3.38 -3.66 1.02
C ILE A 188 -2.67 -3.31 2.32
N VAL A 189 -1.44 -2.81 2.22
CA VAL A 189 -0.56 -2.58 3.38
C VAL A 189 -0.15 -1.11 3.41
N LEU A 190 -0.45 -0.44 4.51
CA LEU A 190 -0.18 0.97 4.73
C LEU A 190 0.80 1.15 5.89
N HIS A 191 1.85 1.92 5.68
CA HIS A 191 2.69 2.42 6.77
C HIS A 191 2.12 3.74 7.22
N ARG A 192 1.67 3.81 8.47
CA ARG A 192 0.93 4.96 8.96
C ARG A 192 1.58 5.62 10.16
N GLU A 193 1.67 6.94 10.12
CA GLU A 193 2.10 7.75 11.25
C GLU A 193 0.90 8.03 12.17
N ARG A 194 0.97 7.53 13.40
CA ARG A 194 -0.02 7.79 14.46
C ARG A 194 0.66 8.47 15.65
N PRO A 195 -0.08 9.13 16.57
CA PRO A 195 0.49 9.75 17.77
C PRO A 195 1.36 8.81 18.62
N GLY A 196 1.05 7.50 18.62
CA GLY A 196 1.81 6.46 19.32
C GLY A 196 2.99 5.84 18.55
N GLY A 197 3.34 6.38 17.38
CA GLY A 197 4.38 5.87 16.48
C GLY A 197 3.83 5.23 15.21
N ILE A 198 4.71 4.61 14.44
CA ILE A 198 4.36 4.05 13.13
C ILE A 198 3.62 2.71 13.28
N THR A 199 2.49 2.58 12.60
CA THR A 199 1.73 1.33 12.45
C THR A 199 1.84 0.78 11.04
N LEU A 200 1.62 -0.52 10.95
CA LEU A 200 1.41 -1.28 9.72
C LEU A 200 -0.07 -1.66 9.71
N ASP A 201 -0.85 -0.95 8.91
CA ASP A 201 -2.27 -1.19 8.76
C ASP A 201 -2.46 -2.07 7.52
N THR A 202 -3.16 -3.19 7.67
CA THR A 202 -3.41 -4.15 6.59
C THR A 202 -4.90 -4.29 6.36
N TYR A 203 -5.34 -4.13 5.12
CA TYR A 203 -6.70 -4.35 4.68
C TYR A 203 -6.73 -5.51 3.69
N ARG A 204 -7.41 -6.59 4.03
CA ARG A 204 -7.53 -7.75 3.15
C ARG A 204 -8.70 -7.58 2.20
N VAL A 205 -8.42 -7.75 0.92
CA VAL A 205 -9.44 -8.00 -0.10
C VAL A 205 -9.52 -9.49 -0.36
N ASP A 206 -10.68 -10.07 -0.14
CA ASP A 206 -10.95 -11.50 -0.35
C ASP A 206 -10.99 -11.86 -1.86
N PRO A 207 -10.93 -13.17 -2.22
CA PRO A 207 -10.99 -13.60 -3.62
C PRO A 207 -12.25 -13.18 -4.38
N GLU A 208 -13.33 -12.79 -3.69
CA GLU A 208 -14.57 -12.28 -4.28
C GLU A 208 -14.56 -10.74 -4.50
N GLY A 209 -13.45 -10.09 -4.16
CA GLY A 209 -13.21 -8.66 -4.33
C GLY A 209 -13.83 -7.79 -3.23
N ARG A 210 -14.09 -8.34 -2.04
CA ARG A 210 -14.65 -7.61 -0.88
C ARG A 210 -13.55 -7.28 0.12
N LEU A 211 -13.62 -6.08 0.69
CA LEU A 211 -12.80 -5.70 1.84
C LEU A 211 -13.33 -6.46 3.07
N ALA A 212 -12.48 -7.26 3.73
CA ALA A 212 -12.92 -8.21 4.76
C ALA A 212 -12.26 -7.96 6.12
N ASP A 213 -10.93 -8.05 6.20
CA ASP A 213 -10.20 -7.98 7.47
C ASP A 213 -9.33 -6.72 7.53
N THR A 214 -9.41 -5.98 8.64
CA THR A 214 -8.47 -4.88 8.93
C THR A 214 -7.65 -5.22 10.17
N THR A 215 -6.33 -5.07 10.08
CA THR A 215 -5.46 -5.16 11.25
C THR A 215 -4.53 -3.95 11.32
N SER A 216 -4.21 -3.50 12.52
CA SER A 216 -3.23 -2.43 12.74
C SER A 216 -2.20 -2.92 13.75
N THR A 217 -0.95 -3.08 13.30
CA THR A 217 0.15 -3.59 14.13
C THR A 217 1.23 -2.53 14.29
N PRO A 218 1.79 -2.30 15.49
CA PRO A 218 2.92 -1.38 15.64
C PRO A 218 4.13 -1.88 14.86
N LEU A 219 4.69 -1.05 13.97
CA LEU A 219 5.88 -1.43 13.20
C LEU A 219 7.14 -1.51 14.08
N GLY A 220 7.16 -0.73 15.17
CA GLY A 220 8.22 -0.74 16.18
C GLY A 220 9.48 0.05 15.79
N TYR A 221 9.53 0.65 14.60
CA TYR A 221 10.61 1.53 14.17
C TYR A 221 10.11 2.57 13.15
N PRO A 222 10.75 3.75 13.08
CA PRO A 222 10.49 4.71 12.01
C PRO A 222 11.19 4.27 10.72
N PRO A 223 10.47 4.04 9.61
CA PRO A 223 11.06 3.65 8.34
C PRO A 223 11.89 4.81 7.74
N MET A 224 12.97 4.45 7.07
CA MET A 224 13.86 5.36 6.34
C MET A 224 13.42 5.51 4.88
N VAL A 225 12.90 4.44 4.29
CA VAL A 225 12.44 4.31 2.91
C VAL A 225 11.22 3.38 2.88
N SER A 226 10.45 3.40 1.79
CA SER A 226 9.40 2.42 1.51
C SER A 226 9.97 0.99 1.63
N PRO A 227 9.38 0.14 2.48
CA PRO A 227 9.82 -1.24 2.62
C PRO A 227 9.40 -2.09 1.43
N VAL A 228 10.03 -3.26 1.31
CA VAL A 228 9.68 -4.25 0.30
C VAL A 228 8.88 -5.38 0.93
N MET A 229 7.79 -5.77 0.28
CA MET A 229 6.94 -6.87 0.71
C MET A 229 7.15 -8.08 -0.20
N VAL A 230 7.21 -9.26 0.39
CA VAL A 230 7.37 -10.53 -0.34
C VAL A 230 6.32 -11.51 0.17
N PRO A 231 5.55 -12.18 -0.70
CA PRO A 231 4.55 -13.15 -0.26
C PRO A 231 5.19 -14.29 0.55
N GLU A 232 4.53 -14.73 1.63
CA GLU A 232 4.93 -15.90 2.42
C GLU A 232 3.70 -16.64 2.94
N GLY A 233 3.37 -17.77 2.31
CA GLY A 233 2.20 -18.57 2.68
C GLY A 233 0.92 -17.75 2.62
N GLU A 234 0.20 -17.68 3.74
CA GLU A 234 -1.04 -16.91 3.87
C GLU A 234 -0.83 -15.40 4.13
N GLY A 235 0.42 -14.95 4.28
CA GLY A 235 0.75 -13.55 4.57
C GLY A 235 1.94 -13.06 3.75
N PHE A 236 2.74 -12.19 4.32
CA PHE A 236 3.92 -11.63 3.67
C PHE A 236 5.06 -11.36 4.65
N MET A 237 6.28 -11.33 4.14
CA MET A 237 7.44 -10.80 4.82
C MET A 237 7.60 -9.33 4.46
N LEU A 238 7.92 -8.50 5.45
CA LEU A 238 8.20 -7.08 5.29
C LEU A 238 9.68 -6.81 5.55
N TYR A 239 10.35 -6.21 4.58
CA TYR A 239 11.74 -5.80 4.66
C TYR A 239 11.79 -4.29 4.74
N GLY A 240 12.04 -3.76 5.95
CA GLY A 240 12.16 -2.32 6.17
C GLY A 240 13.55 -1.90 6.59
N LEU A 241 13.85 -0.62 6.40
CA LEU A 241 15.11 -0.01 6.82
C LEU A 241 14.82 1.06 7.86
N ALA A 242 15.25 0.87 9.11
CA ALA A 242 14.98 1.83 10.19
C ALA A 242 15.91 3.05 10.13
N ARG A 243 15.42 4.26 10.47
CA ARG A 243 16.17 5.53 10.30
C ARG A 243 17.36 5.72 11.26
N ARG A 244 17.22 5.39 12.55
CA ARG A 244 18.25 5.68 13.60
C ARG A 244 19.39 4.66 13.58
N GLY A 245 20.37 4.91 12.71
CA GLY A 245 21.44 3.96 12.37
C GLY A 245 20.86 2.89 11.45
N PRO A 246 21.02 3.02 10.10
CA PRO A 246 20.28 2.18 9.17
C PRO A 246 20.39 0.72 9.54
N THR A 247 19.25 0.09 9.78
CA THR A 247 19.13 -1.27 10.29
C THR A 247 18.06 -1.95 9.46
N LEU A 248 18.42 -3.04 8.81
CA LEU A 248 17.45 -3.88 8.12
C LEU A 248 16.63 -4.58 9.18
N VAL A 249 15.32 -4.39 9.13
CA VAL A 249 14.34 -5.07 9.97
C VAL A 249 13.52 -5.95 9.07
N VAL A 250 13.51 -7.24 9.37
CA VAL A 250 12.74 -8.25 8.66
C VAL A 250 11.62 -8.69 9.58
N SER A 251 10.39 -8.39 9.19
CA SER A 251 9.17 -8.75 9.93
C SER A 251 8.33 -9.71 9.11
N GLY A 252 7.47 -10.48 9.77
CA GLY A 252 6.58 -11.43 9.09
C GLY A 252 5.58 -12.06 10.04
N PRO A 253 4.73 -12.96 9.52
CA PRO A 253 3.70 -13.62 10.32
C PRO A 253 4.30 -14.55 11.38
N THR A 254 3.67 -14.55 12.56
CA THR A 254 3.86 -15.46 13.68
C THR A 254 2.49 -15.98 14.14
N PRO A 255 2.43 -17.06 14.96
CA PRO A 255 1.16 -17.52 15.52
C PRO A 255 0.40 -16.43 16.31
N GLU A 256 1.12 -15.46 16.87
CA GLU A 256 0.58 -14.36 17.67
C GLU A 256 0.30 -13.08 16.86
N GLY A 257 0.57 -13.06 15.55
CA GLY A 257 0.31 -11.91 14.67
C GLY A 257 1.47 -11.60 13.73
N PHE A 258 1.93 -10.35 13.69
CA PHE A 258 3.02 -9.90 12.82
C PHE A 258 4.16 -9.32 13.67
N ALA A 259 5.37 -9.86 13.54
CA ALA A 259 6.47 -9.49 14.42
C ALA A 259 7.81 -9.42 13.71
N VAL A 260 8.77 -8.73 14.34
CA VAL A 260 10.17 -8.70 13.90
C VAL A 260 10.79 -10.09 14.07
N ARG A 261 11.28 -10.67 12.98
CA ARG A 261 11.93 -11.99 12.95
C ARG A 261 13.45 -11.88 12.92
N ALA A 262 13.98 -10.83 12.28
CA ALA A 262 15.41 -10.54 12.26
C ALA A 262 15.67 -9.04 12.20
N SER A 263 16.78 -8.61 12.79
CA SER A 263 17.25 -7.23 12.72
C SER A 263 18.77 -7.23 12.55
N LYS A 264 19.27 -6.44 11.60
CA LYS A 264 20.69 -6.38 11.28
C LYS A 264 21.13 -4.93 11.02
N PRO A 265 22.02 -4.36 11.84
CA PRO A 265 22.61 -3.06 11.57
C PRO A 265 23.34 -3.06 10.22
N LEU A 266 23.01 -2.10 9.36
CA LEU A 266 23.55 -1.92 8.02
C LEU A 266 23.78 -0.44 7.75
N THR A 267 24.79 0.14 8.39
CA THR A 267 25.08 1.59 8.35
C THR A 267 25.41 2.13 6.94
N THR A 268 25.67 1.24 5.99
CA THR A 268 25.92 1.57 4.58
C THR A 268 24.67 1.51 3.71
N ALA A 269 23.56 0.92 4.16
CA ALA A 269 22.34 0.82 3.39
C ALA A 269 21.73 2.21 3.12
N ARG A 270 21.21 2.39 1.90
CA ARG A 270 20.62 3.66 1.42
C ARG A 270 19.15 3.53 1.06
N GLY A 271 18.73 2.38 0.55
CA GLY A 271 17.35 2.12 0.16
C GLY A 271 17.24 0.79 -0.58
N PHE A 272 16.01 0.38 -0.85
CA PHE A 272 15.72 -0.80 -1.67
C PHE A 272 15.74 -0.46 -3.16
N LEU A 273 16.00 -1.47 -3.98
CA LEU A 273 15.98 -1.44 -5.44
C LEU A 273 14.83 -2.34 -5.91
N GLY A 274 13.81 -1.73 -6.51
CA GLY A 274 12.60 -2.43 -6.93
C GLY A 274 11.63 -2.72 -5.77
N ARG A 275 10.45 -3.23 -6.15
CA ARG A 275 9.32 -3.48 -5.24
C ARG A 275 9.00 -4.97 -5.03
N HIS A 276 9.49 -5.85 -5.91
CA HIS A 276 9.09 -7.27 -5.96
C HIS A 276 10.03 -8.21 -5.20
N GLN A 277 11.27 -7.78 -4.98
CA GLN A 277 12.31 -8.53 -4.27
C GLN A 277 13.17 -7.58 -3.42
N PRO A 278 13.53 -7.96 -2.18
CA PRO A 278 14.18 -7.06 -1.24
C PRO A 278 15.68 -7.01 -1.54
N PHE A 279 16.09 -6.01 -2.30
CA PHE A 279 17.49 -5.81 -2.70
C PHE A 279 17.97 -4.42 -2.29
N LEU A 280 19.08 -4.32 -1.56
CA LEU A 280 19.58 -3.05 -1.02
C LEU A 280 20.65 -2.43 -1.91
N ALA A 281 20.56 -1.11 -2.10
CA ALA A 281 21.67 -0.27 -2.49
C ALA A 281 22.45 0.19 -1.25
N CYS A 282 23.77 0.01 -1.27
CA CYS A 282 24.67 0.38 -0.17
C CYS A 282 25.76 1.36 -0.65
N LYS A 283 26.37 2.09 0.30
CA LYS A 283 27.54 2.94 0.04
C LYS A 283 28.66 2.17 -0.66
N GLY A 284 29.37 2.85 -1.55
CA GLY A 284 30.58 2.30 -2.19
C GLY A 284 30.28 1.29 -3.29
N ASN A 285 29.19 1.47 -4.04
CA ASN A 285 28.83 0.66 -5.20
C ASN A 285 28.66 -0.82 -4.84
N VAL A 286 28.03 -1.07 -3.70
CA VAL A 286 27.70 -2.39 -3.19
C VAL A 286 26.20 -2.56 -3.25
N LEU A 287 25.76 -3.66 -3.86
CA LEU A 287 24.37 -4.06 -3.91
C LEU A 287 24.22 -5.36 -3.11
N MET A 288 23.12 -5.54 -2.38
CA MET A 288 23.01 -6.66 -1.45
C MET A 288 21.58 -7.23 -1.37
N PRO A 289 21.36 -8.51 -1.74
CA PRO A 289 20.06 -9.15 -1.55
C PRO A 289 19.78 -9.32 -0.06
N CYS A 290 18.51 -9.19 0.32
CA CYS A 290 18.05 -9.49 1.67
C CYS A 290 17.58 -10.94 1.77
N THR A 291 17.76 -11.53 2.94
CA THR A 291 17.26 -12.86 3.28
C THR A 291 16.37 -12.75 4.52
N ARG A 292 15.63 -13.82 4.84
CA ARG A 292 14.78 -13.86 6.04
C ARG A 292 15.56 -13.63 7.35
N SER A 293 16.88 -13.87 7.34
CA SER A 293 17.78 -13.72 8.49
C SER A 293 18.71 -12.51 8.40
N GLY A 294 18.54 -11.64 7.41
CA GLY A 294 19.35 -10.45 7.23
C GLY A 294 19.72 -10.21 5.77
N VAL A 295 20.99 -10.35 5.43
CA VAL A 295 21.51 -10.06 4.09
C VAL A 295 22.32 -11.21 3.53
N GLY A 296 22.22 -11.41 2.23
CA GLY A 296 22.99 -12.36 1.46
C GLY A 296 24.35 -11.81 1.04
N LYS A 297 24.94 -12.48 0.06
CA LYS A 297 26.25 -12.13 -0.50
C LYS A 297 26.20 -10.78 -1.22
N PRO A 298 27.17 -9.88 -1.01
CA PRO A 298 27.22 -8.59 -1.69
C PRO A 298 27.68 -8.74 -3.15
N TYR A 299 27.17 -7.86 -4.00
CA TYR A 299 27.53 -7.69 -5.42
C TYR A 299 28.10 -6.29 -5.65
N ARG A 300 28.89 -6.14 -6.71
CA ARG A 300 29.28 -4.82 -7.21
C ARG A 300 28.18 -4.27 -8.11
N SER A 301 27.92 -2.97 -8.01
CA SER A 301 27.05 -2.33 -8.99
C SER A 301 27.75 -2.27 -10.36
N PRO A 302 27.00 -2.40 -11.46
CA PRO A 302 27.50 -2.10 -12.80
C PRO A 302 27.96 -0.64 -12.92
N ASP A 303 28.77 -0.36 -13.94
CA ASP A 303 29.13 1.02 -14.28
C ASP A 303 27.87 1.79 -14.75
N GLY A 304 27.70 3.02 -14.26
CA GLY A 304 26.50 3.84 -14.53
C GLY A 304 25.29 3.58 -13.61
N PHE A 305 25.25 2.43 -12.91
CA PHE A 305 24.20 2.13 -11.93
C PHE A 305 24.35 3.01 -10.66
N PRO A 306 23.27 3.52 -10.04
CA PRO A 306 21.86 3.18 -10.28
C PRO A 306 21.15 3.93 -11.40
N GLY A 307 21.71 4.98 -12.01
CA GLY A 307 20.97 5.79 -13.00
C GLY A 307 19.59 6.28 -12.48
N LYS A 308 18.62 6.44 -13.39
CA LYS A 308 17.19 6.68 -13.04
C LYS A 308 16.42 5.36 -13.05
N LEU A 309 15.33 5.29 -12.27
CA LEU A 309 14.41 4.13 -12.21
C LEU A 309 15.13 2.79 -11.98
N ALA A 310 16.17 2.81 -11.15
CA ALA A 310 17.00 1.65 -10.85
C ALA A 310 16.20 0.54 -10.15
N THR A 311 16.26 -0.67 -10.67
CA THR A 311 15.58 -1.83 -10.09
C THR A 311 16.40 -3.11 -10.30
N VAL A 312 16.12 -4.12 -9.48
CA VAL A 312 16.81 -5.42 -9.50
C VAL A 312 15.80 -6.55 -9.34
N ALA A 313 15.95 -7.61 -10.12
CA ALA A 313 15.17 -8.85 -10.00
C ALA A 313 16.04 -10.08 -10.28
N SER A 314 15.59 -11.26 -9.90
CA SER A 314 16.30 -12.53 -10.07
C SER A 314 15.52 -13.52 -10.92
N ASP A 315 16.23 -14.28 -11.74
CA ASP A 315 15.72 -15.47 -12.44
C ASP A 315 15.73 -16.74 -11.56
N GLY A 316 16.10 -16.60 -10.27
CA GLY A 316 16.30 -17.70 -9.33
C GLY A 316 17.77 -18.09 -9.14
N GLU A 317 18.65 -17.78 -10.11
CA GLU A 317 20.08 -18.09 -10.03
C GLU A 317 20.95 -16.84 -9.99
N ARG A 318 20.59 -15.84 -10.79
CA ARG A 318 21.34 -14.61 -11.02
C ARG A 318 20.46 -13.41 -10.70
N TRP A 319 21.11 -12.27 -10.53
CA TRP A 319 20.44 -10.99 -10.32
C TRP A 319 20.66 -10.10 -11.53
N LEU A 320 19.59 -9.55 -12.08
CA LEU A 320 19.61 -8.57 -13.14
C LEU A 320 19.38 -7.18 -12.55
N ALA A 321 20.31 -6.26 -12.77
CA ALA A 321 20.12 -4.85 -12.50
C ALA A 321 19.68 -4.13 -13.77
N VAL A 322 18.66 -3.28 -13.67
CA VAL A 322 18.13 -2.47 -14.78
C VAL A 322 18.02 -1.01 -14.33
N TRP A 323 18.38 -0.08 -15.21
CA TRP A 323 18.28 1.36 -14.97
C TRP A 323 18.16 2.14 -16.28
N VAL A 324 17.85 3.43 -16.16
CA VAL A 324 17.76 4.36 -17.29
C VAL A 324 18.91 5.35 -17.22
N ASP A 325 19.71 5.40 -18.28
CA ASP A 325 20.68 6.46 -18.51
C ASP A 325 19.98 7.67 -19.14
N PRO A 326 20.16 8.89 -18.60
CA PRO A 326 19.68 10.09 -19.27
C PRO A 326 20.47 10.31 -20.58
N PRO A 327 19.87 10.96 -21.59
CA PRO A 327 20.62 11.41 -22.76
C PRO A 327 21.69 12.43 -22.33
N ALA A 328 22.93 12.25 -22.81
CA ALA A 328 24.07 13.09 -22.45
C ALA A 328 24.89 13.48 -23.69
N GLY A 329 24.80 14.76 -24.09
CA GLY A 329 25.53 15.27 -25.25
C GLY A 329 25.14 14.57 -26.55
N LYS A 330 26.05 13.76 -27.11
CA LYS A 330 25.83 12.95 -28.33
C LYS A 330 25.44 11.51 -28.02
N GLU A 331 25.53 11.08 -26.77
CA GLU A 331 25.18 9.72 -26.37
C GLU A 331 23.67 9.58 -26.25
N LYS A 332 23.16 8.50 -26.86
CA LYS A 332 21.77 8.11 -26.70
C LYS A 332 21.59 7.56 -25.29
N GLY A 333 20.59 8.06 -24.57
CA GLY A 333 20.22 7.53 -23.26
C GLY A 333 19.59 6.14 -23.37
N GLY A 334 18.72 5.83 -22.42
CA GLY A 334 17.80 4.70 -22.47
C GLY A 334 18.13 3.61 -21.47
N ILE A 335 17.42 2.50 -21.59
CA ILE A 335 17.47 1.43 -20.61
C ILE A 335 18.77 0.63 -20.79
N ARG A 336 19.42 0.39 -19.66
CA ARG A 336 20.58 -0.50 -19.51
C ARG A 336 20.20 -1.64 -18.59
N ALA A 337 20.80 -2.79 -18.85
CA ALA A 337 20.69 -3.94 -17.98
C ALA A 337 22.07 -4.57 -17.77
N ALA A 338 22.26 -5.27 -16.65
CA ALA A 338 23.48 -6.03 -16.41
C ALA A 338 23.20 -7.17 -15.42
N TRP A 339 23.67 -8.37 -15.75
CA TRP A 339 23.66 -9.50 -14.82
C TRP A 339 24.78 -9.32 -13.80
N LEU A 340 24.42 -9.24 -12.52
CA LEU A 340 25.36 -9.06 -11.43
C LEU A 340 26.27 -10.28 -11.31
N VAL A 341 27.58 -10.02 -11.18
CA VAL A 341 28.61 -11.03 -11.05
C VAL A 341 29.30 -10.95 -9.69
N ASP A 342 29.84 -12.08 -9.24
CA ASP A 342 30.54 -12.19 -7.97
C ASP A 342 31.85 -11.40 -7.93
N ARG A 343 32.54 -11.29 -9.06
CA ARG A 343 33.85 -10.63 -9.19
C ARG A 343 33.95 -9.94 -10.55
N GLY A 344 34.60 -8.78 -10.56
CA GLY A 344 34.74 -7.94 -11.75
C GLY A 344 33.57 -6.98 -11.96
N SER A 345 33.57 -6.31 -13.10
CA SER A 345 32.48 -5.41 -13.50
C SER A 345 31.48 -6.20 -14.34
N PRO A 346 30.17 -6.17 -14.00
CA PRO A 346 29.12 -6.70 -14.85
C PRO A 346 29.17 -6.11 -16.26
N GLU A 347 28.94 -6.95 -17.28
CA GLU A 347 28.75 -6.47 -18.65
C GLU A 347 27.40 -5.76 -18.77
N VAL A 348 27.42 -4.53 -19.29
CA VAL A 348 26.23 -3.70 -19.47
C VAL A 348 25.69 -3.89 -20.89
N MET A 349 24.42 -4.28 -20.99
CA MET A 349 23.70 -4.45 -22.25
C MET A 349 22.65 -3.33 -22.44
N PRO A 350 22.54 -2.73 -23.64
CA PRO A 350 21.47 -1.80 -23.95
C PRO A 350 20.16 -2.56 -24.22
N VAL A 351 19.06 -2.06 -23.65
CA VAL A 351 17.70 -2.56 -23.94
C VAL A 351 17.00 -1.65 -24.96
N THR A 352 17.03 -0.34 -24.72
CA THR A 352 16.54 0.69 -25.65
C THR A 352 17.55 1.84 -25.71
N ALA A 353 17.61 2.52 -26.85
CA ALA A 353 18.40 3.74 -27.02
C ALA A 353 17.56 5.01 -26.83
N ASN A 354 16.26 4.88 -26.52
CA ASN A 354 15.41 6.00 -26.19
C ASN A 354 15.54 6.34 -24.70
N GLY A 355 16.06 7.53 -24.39
CA GLY A 355 16.24 8.01 -23.02
C GLY A 355 14.99 8.59 -22.37
N ALA A 356 13.90 8.76 -23.12
CA ALA A 356 12.65 9.34 -22.63
C ALA A 356 11.73 8.27 -22.02
N VAL A 357 12.23 7.57 -20.99
CA VAL A 357 11.46 6.56 -20.25
C VAL A 357 10.72 7.22 -19.09
N LEU A 358 9.39 7.10 -19.07
CA LEU A 358 8.52 7.69 -18.05
C LEU A 358 8.36 6.78 -16.84
N SER A 359 8.19 5.47 -17.09
CA SER A 359 7.94 4.48 -16.07
C SER A 359 8.61 3.15 -16.45
N LEU A 360 9.05 2.40 -15.45
CA LEU A 360 9.75 1.13 -15.63
C LEU A 360 9.50 0.25 -14.40
N ASP A 361 9.18 -1.02 -14.61
CA ASP A 361 9.12 -2.03 -13.55
C ASP A 361 9.77 -3.34 -14.01
N LEU A 362 10.29 -4.10 -13.04
CA LEU A 362 11.02 -5.34 -13.27
C LEU A 362 10.56 -6.38 -12.27
N ALA A 363 10.01 -7.49 -12.75
CA ALA A 363 9.46 -8.53 -11.89
C ALA A 363 9.92 -9.94 -12.30
N PRO A 364 10.18 -10.83 -11.35
CA PRO A 364 10.42 -12.24 -11.65
C PRO A 364 9.09 -13.00 -11.87
N SER A 365 9.13 -14.01 -12.73
CA SER A 365 8.03 -14.96 -12.97
C SER A 365 8.62 -16.32 -13.31
N GLY A 366 8.49 -17.29 -12.39
CA GLY A 366 9.19 -18.56 -12.50
C GLY A 366 10.71 -18.37 -12.58
N GLU A 367 11.31 -18.92 -13.63
CA GLU A 367 12.76 -18.83 -13.94
C GLU A 367 13.08 -17.66 -14.91
N ALA A 368 12.12 -16.76 -15.13
CA ALA A 368 12.29 -15.62 -16.03
C ALA A 368 12.21 -14.29 -15.29
N VAL A 369 12.83 -13.27 -15.88
CA VAL A 369 12.70 -11.88 -15.45
C VAL A 369 12.01 -11.09 -16.55
N TRP A 370 10.94 -10.38 -16.18
CA TRP A 370 10.15 -9.55 -17.08
C TRP A 370 10.38 -8.08 -16.81
N LEU A 371 10.59 -7.33 -17.89
CA LEU A 371 10.75 -5.88 -17.90
C LEU A 371 9.55 -5.26 -18.62
N ALA A 372 8.93 -4.25 -18.01
CA ALA A 372 7.90 -3.43 -18.64
C ALA A 372 8.27 -1.96 -18.48
N TRP A 373 8.03 -1.16 -19.51
CA TRP A 373 8.33 0.26 -19.46
C TRP A 373 7.47 1.07 -20.43
N VAL A 374 7.36 2.36 -20.12
CA VAL A 374 6.67 3.36 -20.92
C VAL A 374 7.71 4.33 -21.48
N GLU A 375 7.73 4.50 -22.79
CA GLU A 375 8.54 5.51 -23.48
C GLU A 375 7.69 6.63 -24.03
N LEU A 376 8.23 7.85 -24.02
CA LEU A 376 7.73 8.97 -24.80
C LEU A 376 8.36 8.92 -26.20
N GLU A 377 7.53 9.05 -27.23
CA GLU A 377 7.93 9.09 -28.63
C GLU A 377 7.36 10.31 -29.36
N GLY A 378 8.11 10.79 -30.37
CA GLY A 378 7.61 11.80 -31.31
C GLY A 378 7.06 13.08 -30.65
N LEU A 379 5.80 13.38 -30.95
CA LEU A 379 5.07 14.59 -30.51
C LEU A 379 4.48 14.50 -29.10
N GLY A 380 4.93 13.53 -28.30
CA GLY A 380 4.43 13.32 -26.93
C GLY A 380 3.54 12.07 -26.77
N GLU A 381 3.53 11.18 -27.75
CA GLU A 381 2.82 9.90 -27.67
C GLU A 381 3.55 8.96 -26.70
N THR A 382 2.83 8.24 -25.86
CA THR A 382 3.40 7.21 -24.99
C THR A 382 3.25 5.82 -25.60
N ARG A 383 4.26 4.97 -25.41
CA ARG A 383 4.23 3.56 -25.85
C ARG A 383 4.65 2.64 -24.73
N LEU A 384 3.85 1.60 -24.52
CA LEU A 384 4.09 0.55 -23.55
C LEU A 384 4.80 -0.65 -24.18
N TYR A 385 5.91 -1.05 -23.59
CA TYR A 385 6.70 -2.20 -23.99
C TYR A 385 6.81 -3.23 -22.87
N VAL A 386 6.87 -4.50 -23.26
CA VAL A 386 7.19 -5.63 -22.38
C VAL A 386 8.25 -6.52 -23.01
N GLN A 387 9.13 -7.08 -22.18
CA GLN A 387 10.16 -8.00 -22.61
C GLN A 387 10.48 -9.02 -21.53
N GLU A 388 10.49 -10.29 -21.90
CA GLU A 388 11.19 -11.32 -21.13
C GLU A 388 12.69 -11.16 -21.38
N VAL A 389 13.46 -10.88 -20.33
CA VAL A 389 14.88 -10.56 -20.46
C VAL A 389 15.64 -11.78 -20.98
N GLY A 390 16.43 -11.58 -22.04
CA GLY A 390 17.10 -12.65 -22.78
C GLY A 390 16.44 -12.96 -24.13
N THR A 391 15.21 -12.49 -24.36
CA THR A 391 14.58 -12.55 -25.69
C THR A 391 15.10 -11.44 -26.63
N PRO A 392 15.10 -11.65 -27.97
CA PRO A 392 15.81 -10.76 -28.88
C PRO A 392 15.25 -9.35 -29.03
N LYS A 393 13.95 -9.15 -28.82
CA LYS A 393 13.28 -7.85 -29.01
C LYS A 393 12.11 -7.67 -28.04
N PRO A 394 11.89 -6.44 -27.56
CA PRO A 394 10.69 -6.13 -26.81
C PRO A 394 9.44 -6.18 -27.69
N ARG A 395 8.30 -6.47 -27.05
CA ARG A 395 6.97 -6.38 -27.66
C ARG A 395 6.32 -5.07 -27.21
N GLN A 396 5.90 -4.26 -28.18
CA GLN A 396 5.00 -3.13 -27.93
C GLN A 396 3.58 -3.67 -27.71
N LEU A 397 2.90 -3.19 -26.67
CA LEU A 397 1.49 -3.47 -26.45
C LEU A 397 0.62 -2.41 -27.13
N PRO A 398 -0.55 -2.77 -27.70
CA PRO A 398 -1.44 -1.84 -28.40
C PRO A 398 -2.29 -1.04 -27.40
N ILE A 399 -1.63 -0.37 -26.46
CA ILE A 399 -2.24 0.47 -25.43
C ILE A 399 -1.51 1.82 -25.48
N GLU A 400 -2.28 2.85 -25.77
CA GLU A 400 -1.82 4.24 -25.87
C GLU A 400 -2.08 4.95 -24.53
N ASP A 401 -1.51 6.14 -24.39
CA ASP A 401 -1.83 7.07 -23.30
C ASP A 401 -1.52 6.52 -21.90
N VAL A 402 -0.46 5.72 -21.79
CA VAL A 402 0.00 5.13 -20.53
C VAL A 402 1.03 6.05 -19.87
N ASP A 403 0.79 6.46 -18.62
CA ASP A 403 1.72 7.26 -17.81
C ASP A 403 2.65 6.38 -16.99
N ALA A 404 2.09 5.32 -16.39
CA ALA A 404 2.83 4.42 -15.51
C ALA A 404 2.45 2.96 -15.72
N VAL A 405 3.46 2.09 -15.56
CA VAL A 405 3.30 0.65 -15.58
C VAL A 405 3.88 0.04 -14.31
N GLN A 406 3.14 -0.92 -13.75
CA GLN A 406 3.60 -1.77 -12.66
C GLN A 406 3.26 -3.23 -12.98
N PHE A 407 4.17 -4.14 -12.67
CA PHE A 407 3.82 -5.56 -12.57
C PHE A 407 3.04 -5.82 -11.28
N VAL A 408 1.97 -6.61 -11.39
CA VAL A 408 1.30 -7.22 -10.23
C VAL A 408 1.52 -8.72 -10.29
N ARG A 409 2.06 -9.27 -9.20
CA ARG A 409 2.52 -10.66 -9.15
C ARG A 409 1.65 -11.50 -8.24
N ASP A 410 1.27 -12.67 -8.75
CA ASP A 410 0.62 -13.73 -7.99
C ASP A 410 1.63 -14.50 -7.12
N PRO A 411 1.26 -15.02 -5.92
CA PRO A 411 2.12 -15.92 -5.16
C PRO A 411 2.61 -17.15 -5.93
N ALA A 412 1.85 -17.65 -6.91
CA ALA A 412 2.22 -18.75 -7.80
C ALA A 412 3.21 -18.34 -8.91
N GLY A 413 3.47 -17.04 -9.07
CA GLY A 413 4.48 -16.52 -10.00
C GLY A 413 3.92 -15.93 -11.30
N ASP A 414 2.60 -15.91 -11.50
CA ASP A 414 1.98 -15.27 -12.65
C ASP A 414 2.07 -13.74 -12.58
N LEU A 415 2.16 -13.09 -13.75
CA LEU A 415 2.27 -11.64 -13.88
C LEU A 415 1.13 -11.04 -14.69
N GLN A 416 0.69 -9.86 -14.25
CA GLN A 416 -0.14 -8.95 -15.01
C GLN A 416 0.42 -7.54 -14.90
N LEU A 417 -0.13 -6.62 -15.70
CA LEU A 417 0.22 -5.21 -15.65
C LEU A 417 -0.94 -4.41 -15.07
N LEU A 418 -0.60 -3.55 -14.13
CA LEU A 418 -1.44 -2.46 -13.67
C LEU A 418 -0.93 -1.18 -14.34
N LEU A 419 -1.84 -0.48 -15.02
CA LEU A 419 -1.55 0.71 -15.80
C LEU A 419 -2.31 1.90 -15.24
N THR A 420 -1.61 3.02 -15.13
CA THR A 420 -2.21 4.35 -15.00
C THR A 420 -2.12 5.05 -16.35
N THR A 421 -3.22 5.63 -16.79
CA THR A 421 -3.32 6.32 -18.08
C THR A 421 -3.65 7.79 -17.89
N ASP A 422 -3.26 8.62 -18.88
CA ASP A 422 -3.45 10.08 -18.83
C ASP A 422 -4.93 10.48 -18.92
N ASP A 423 -5.77 9.58 -19.47
CA ASP A 423 -7.22 9.66 -19.53
C ASP A 423 -7.87 9.27 -18.21
N GLU A 424 -7.10 9.31 -17.12
CA GLU A 424 -7.58 9.19 -15.76
C GLU A 424 -8.21 7.82 -15.48
N ARG A 425 -7.57 6.76 -15.98
CA ARG A 425 -8.04 5.38 -15.76
C ARG A 425 -7.01 4.52 -15.08
N LEU A 426 -7.53 3.49 -14.41
CA LEU A 426 -6.75 2.38 -13.91
C LEU A 426 -7.11 1.12 -14.71
N ARG A 427 -6.14 0.54 -15.41
CA ARG A 427 -6.35 -0.63 -16.27
C ARG A 427 -5.54 -1.82 -15.80
N VAL A 428 -6.16 -3.00 -15.77
CA VAL A 428 -5.48 -4.28 -15.56
C VAL A 428 -5.44 -5.03 -16.88
N VAL A 429 -4.24 -5.39 -17.33
CA VAL A 429 -4.04 -6.12 -18.58
C VAL A 429 -3.10 -7.31 -18.39
N ASP A 430 -3.24 -8.33 -19.24
CA ASP A 430 -2.24 -9.39 -19.30
C ASP A 430 -0.98 -8.95 -20.06
N LEU A 431 0.05 -9.80 -20.08
CA LEU A 431 1.29 -9.48 -20.79
C LEU A 431 1.10 -9.31 -22.30
N ALA A 432 0.01 -9.81 -22.89
CA ALA A 432 -0.34 -9.63 -24.30
C ALA A 432 -1.16 -8.34 -24.57
N GLY A 433 -1.46 -7.56 -23.53
CA GLY A 433 -2.25 -6.33 -23.60
C GLY A 433 -3.76 -6.56 -23.65
N ARG A 434 -4.25 -7.77 -23.37
CA ARG A 434 -5.69 -8.03 -23.27
C ARG A 434 -6.23 -7.42 -21.98
N LYS A 435 -7.27 -6.60 -22.09
CA LYS A 435 -7.95 -5.99 -20.94
C LYS A 435 -8.65 -7.04 -20.09
N LEU A 436 -8.34 -7.03 -18.80
CA LEU A 436 -8.93 -7.92 -17.80
C LEU A 436 -9.92 -7.18 -16.90
N GLY A 437 -9.64 -5.90 -16.63
CA GLY A 437 -10.57 -4.98 -16.00
C GLY A 437 -10.07 -3.55 -16.07
N GLU A 438 -10.97 -2.63 -15.75
CA GLU A 438 -10.74 -1.20 -15.84
C GLU A 438 -11.67 -0.50 -14.85
N LEU A 439 -11.13 0.47 -14.13
CA LEU A 439 -11.91 1.45 -13.40
C LEU A 439 -11.92 2.75 -14.21
N THR A 440 -13.12 3.23 -14.48
CA THR A 440 -13.42 4.49 -15.16
C THR A 440 -14.30 5.34 -14.28
N ASP A 441 -14.18 6.66 -14.39
CA ASP A 441 -15.04 7.70 -13.76
C ASP A 441 -15.98 7.20 -12.66
#